data_AF-M7N443-F1
#
_entry.id   AF-M7N443-F1
#
_cell.length_a   1.000
_cell.length_b   1.000
_cell.length_c   1.000
_cell.angle_alpha   90.00
_cell.angle_beta   90.00
_cell.angle_gamma   90.00
#
_symmetry.space_group_name_H-M   'P 1'
#
loop_
_entity.id
_entity.type
_entity.pdbx_description
1 polymer ?
#
loop_
_entity_poly.entity_id
_entity_poly.type
_entity_poly.pdbx_seq_one_letter_code
_entity_poly.pdbx_strand_id
1 'polypeptide(L)'
;MTATSYGLQPIKLVVLHNKELQADLVQHSMNQKQIAQASHVLVFCIETNIDEAFVTEYFNRVHAIRNTSKSILKPFQDFLISDFENKTLFKIEAWATNQAYLAMGNLLTVCALEGIDSCPMEGFDSNAYDDILGLKKQGLKSVLLLPIGYRADDDMFADFKKVRKSITESIIEL
;
A
#
# COMPACT_ATOMS: atom_id res chain seq x y z
N MET A 1 7.65 -9.94 0.60
CA MET A 1 6.82 -11.17 0.67
C MET A 1 5.52 -10.87 1.42
N THR A 2 4.65 -10.03 0.87
CA THR A 2 3.36 -9.70 1.51
C THR A 2 2.25 -10.51 0.86
N ALA A 3 1.47 -11.24 1.65
CA ALA A 3 0.29 -11.92 1.14
C ALA A 3 -0.84 -10.90 0.89
N THR A 4 -1.62 -11.11 -0.16
CA THR A 4 -2.85 -10.38 -0.43
C THR A 4 -4.00 -11.36 -0.58
N SER A 5 -5.22 -10.91 -0.30
CA SER A 5 -6.43 -11.67 -0.60
C SER A 5 -6.41 -12.19 -2.04
N TYR A 6 -6.71 -13.49 -2.22
CA TYR A 6 -6.67 -14.24 -3.47
C TYR A 6 -5.31 -14.28 -4.20
N GLY A 7 -4.26 -13.66 -3.65
CA GLY A 7 -2.96 -13.47 -4.30
C GLY A 7 -2.95 -12.42 -5.41
N LEU A 8 -4.04 -11.67 -5.59
CA LEU A 8 -4.25 -10.77 -6.73
C LEU A 8 -3.34 -9.53 -6.76
N GLN A 9 -2.69 -9.16 -5.64
CA GLN A 9 -1.69 -8.08 -5.58
C GLN A 9 -2.15 -6.75 -6.22
N PRO A 10 -3.28 -6.15 -5.77
CA PRO A 10 -3.87 -4.96 -6.39
C PRO A 10 -3.13 -3.64 -6.03
N ILE A 11 -1.85 -3.73 -5.64
CA ILE A 11 -1.08 -2.61 -5.10
C ILE A 11 0.14 -2.31 -5.96
N LYS A 12 0.49 -1.03 -6.07
CA LYS A 12 1.77 -0.56 -6.60
C LYS A 12 2.41 0.40 -5.61
N LEU A 13 3.74 0.44 -5.61
CA LEU A 13 4.52 1.33 -4.76
C LEU A 13 5.26 2.34 -5.62
N VAL A 14 4.93 3.62 -5.47
CA VAL A 14 5.72 4.70 -6.08
C VAL A 14 6.81 5.09 -5.10
N VAL A 15 8.05 5.09 -5.56
CA VAL A 15 9.23 5.47 -4.77
C VAL A 15 9.63 6.89 -5.17
N LEU A 16 9.31 7.85 -4.31
CA LEU A 16 9.61 9.27 -4.55
C LEU A 16 10.88 9.69 -3.80
N HIS A 17 11.86 10.24 -4.53
CA HIS A 17 13.09 10.81 -3.94
C HIS A 17 13.46 12.19 -4.54
N ASN A 18 12.59 12.77 -5.37
CA ASN A 18 12.80 14.10 -5.93
C ASN A 18 12.47 15.15 -4.85
N LYS A 19 13.47 15.91 -4.41
CA LYS A 19 13.35 16.86 -3.30
C LYS A 19 12.44 18.05 -3.57
N GLU A 20 12.43 18.55 -4.81
CA GLU A 20 11.53 19.64 -5.22
C GLU A 20 10.09 19.16 -5.17
N LEU A 21 9.82 17.99 -5.75
CA LEU A 21 8.50 17.38 -5.74
C LEU A 21 8.03 17.00 -4.33
N GLN A 22 8.93 16.49 -3.48
CA GLN A 22 8.61 16.24 -2.07
C GLN A 22 8.25 17.54 -1.34
N ALA A 23 8.95 18.65 -1.60
CA ALA A 23 8.64 19.94 -1.00
C ALA A 23 7.26 20.45 -1.44
N ASP A 24 6.91 20.32 -2.72
CA ASP A 24 5.60 20.71 -3.25
C ASP A 24 4.46 19.92 -2.61
N LEU A 25 4.66 18.62 -2.36
CA LEU A 25 3.65 17.74 -1.77
C LEU A 25 3.37 18.01 -0.28
N VAL A 26 4.21 18.78 0.42
CA VAL A 26 4.01 19.11 1.85
C VAL A 26 2.67 19.82 2.08
N GLN A 27 2.29 20.76 1.20
CA GLN A 27 1.03 21.50 1.32
C GLN A 27 -0.20 20.60 1.18
N HIS A 28 -0.06 19.49 0.46
CA HIS A 28 -1.09 18.46 0.27
C HIS A 28 -1.03 17.35 1.33
N SER A 29 -0.16 17.51 2.34
CA SER A 29 0.08 16.50 3.39
C SER A 29 -0.16 17.09 4.77
N MET A 30 -1.13 18.00 4.90
CA MET A 30 -1.42 18.73 6.14
C MET A 30 -0.20 19.49 6.69
N ASN A 31 0.67 19.97 5.81
CA ASN A 31 1.95 20.64 6.13
C ASN A 31 2.94 19.78 6.94
N GLN A 32 2.82 18.45 6.88
CA GLN A 32 3.72 17.54 7.58
C GLN A 32 5.10 17.51 6.88
N LYS A 33 6.11 18.12 7.51
CA LYS A 33 7.46 18.30 6.94
C LYS A 33 8.23 17.00 6.66
N GLN A 34 7.85 15.90 7.31
CA GLN A 34 8.43 14.59 7.10
C GLN A 34 8.40 14.12 5.64
N ILE A 35 7.46 14.60 4.81
CA ILE A 35 7.45 14.34 3.36
C ILE A 35 8.72 14.89 2.68
N ALA A 36 9.10 16.13 2.97
CA ALA A 36 10.27 16.79 2.40
C ALA A 36 11.59 16.33 3.05
N GLN A 37 11.55 16.09 4.36
CA GLN A 37 12.73 15.72 5.16
C GLN A 37 13.17 14.28 4.91
N ALA A 38 12.24 13.36 4.67
CA ALA A 38 12.56 11.95 4.45
C ALA A 38 13.42 11.74 3.21
N SER A 39 14.36 10.79 3.27
CA SER A 39 15.19 10.42 2.12
C SER A 39 14.33 9.99 0.94
N HIS A 40 13.35 9.13 1.20
CA HIS A 40 12.37 8.68 0.21
C HIS A 40 10.96 8.75 0.81
N VAL A 41 9.95 8.95 -0.04
CA VAL A 41 8.54 8.80 0.31
C VAL A 41 7.97 7.68 -0.53
N LEU A 42 7.46 6.65 0.13
CA LEU A 42 6.82 5.53 -0.53
C LEU A 42 5.31 5.81 -0.56
N VAL A 43 4.77 6.01 -1.76
CA VAL A 43 3.34 6.21 -1.97
C VAL A 43 2.73 4.86 -2.34
N PHE A 44 1.88 4.33 -1.45
CA PHE A 44 1.14 3.12 -1.71
C PHE A 44 -0.07 3.48 -2.57
N CYS A 45 -0.16 2.84 -3.72
CA CYS A 45 -1.24 3.01 -4.66
C CYS A 45 -2.01 1.69 -4.80
N ILE A 46 -3.30 1.80 -5.08
CA ILE A 46 -4.15 0.68 -5.49
C ILE A 46 -4.49 0.80 -6.96
N GLU A 47 -4.71 -0.34 -7.61
CA GLU A 47 -5.32 -0.40 -8.93
C GLU A 47 -6.81 -0.02 -8.81
N THR A 48 -7.24 0.94 -9.61
CA THR A 48 -8.63 1.42 -9.60
C THR A 48 -9.57 0.55 -10.43
N ASN A 49 -9.01 -0.34 -11.25
CA ASN A 49 -9.77 -1.24 -12.12
C ASN A 49 -9.28 -2.68 -11.93
N ILE A 50 -10.11 -3.51 -11.29
CA ILE A 50 -9.89 -4.94 -11.12
C ILE A 50 -10.88 -5.66 -12.02
N ASP A 51 -10.52 -5.76 -13.29
CA ASP A 51 -11.35 -6.37 -14.33
C ASP A 51 -10.91 -7.81 -14.67
N GLU A 52 -11.59 -8.42 -15.64
CA GLU A 52 -11.25 -9.76 -16.14
C GLU A 52 -9.77 -9.85 -16.57
N ALA A 53 -9.23 -8.80 -17.20
CA ALA A 53 -7.85 -8.81 -17.67
C ALA A 53 -6.87 -8.84 -16.49
N PHE A 54 -7.13 -8.04 -15.45
CA PHE A 54 -6.33 -8.03 -14.23
C PHE A 54 -6.29 -9.42 -13.55
N VAL A 55 -7.47 -10.04 -13.38
CA VAL A 55 -7.57 -11.38 -12.77
C VAL A 55 -6.89 -12.43 -13.65
N THR A 56 -7.14 -12.39 -14.96
CA THR A 56 -6.56 -13.34 -15.92
C THR A 56 -5.04 -13.27 -15.94
N GLU A 57 -4.47 -12.06 -15.86
CA GLU A 57 -3.01 -11.88 -15.84
C GLU A 57 -2.36 -12.51 -14.59
N TYR A 58 -3.02 -12.45 -13.43
CA TYR A 58 -2.56 -13.17 -12.24
C TYR A 58 -2.51 -14.68 -12.48
N PHE A 59 -3.56 -15.28 -13.04
CA PHE A 59 -3.57 -16.73 -13.32
C PHE A 59 -2.60 -17.14 -14.41
N ASN A 60 -2.38 -16.29 -15.42
CA ASN A 60 -1.30 -16.49 -16.40
C ASN A 60 0.07 -16.53 -15.70
N ARG A 61 0.31 -15.64 -14.73
CA ARG A 61 1.53 -15.63 -13.92
C ARG A 61 1.67 -16.89 -13.07
N VAL A 62 0.58 -17.38 -12.47
CA VAL A 62 0.58 -18.65 -11.71
C VAL A 62 0.94 -19.82 -12.63
N HIS A 63 0.32 -19.91 -13.81
CA HIS A 63 0.63 -20.94 -14.80
C HIS A 63 2.11 -20.87 -15.24
N ALA A 64 2.60 -19.68 -15.57
CA ALA A 64 3.98 -19.48 -16.03
C ALA A 64 5.04 -19.86 -14.98
N ILE A 65 4.80 -19.53 -13.71
CA ILE A 65 5.78 -19.76 -12.62
C ILE A 65 5.70 -21.20 -12.09
N ARG A 66 4.49 -21.75 -11.92
CA ARG A 66 4.27 -23.04 -11.24
C ARG A 66 3.96 -24.19 -12.20
N ASN A 67 3.85 -23.91 -13.49
CA ASN A 67 3.41 -24.86 -14.51
C ASN A 67 2.07 -25.56 -14.17
N THR A 68 1.20 -24.89 -13.40
CA THR A 68 -0.11 -25.42 -13.02
C THR A 68 -1.05 -25.38 -14.22
N SER A 69 -1.69 -26.50 -14.56
CA SER A 69 -2.59 -26.56 -15.73
C SER A 69 -3.67 -25.47 -15.69
N LYS A 70 -3.92 -24.81 -16.83
CA LYS A 70 -5.02 -23.85 -16.97
C LYS A 70 -6.37 -24.46 -16.63
N SER A 71 -6.59 -25.75 -16.90
CA SER A 71 -7.83 -26.44 -16.54
C SER A 71 -8.08 -26.52 -15.04
N ILE A 72 -7.01 -26.56 -14.22
CA ILE A 72 -7.09 -26.55 -12.75
C ILE A 72 -7.36 -25.12 -12.25
N LEU A 73 -6.78 -24.12 -12.89
CA LEU A 73 -6.91 -22.71 -12.50
C LEU A 73 -8.26 -22.09 -12.90
N LYS A 74 -8.81 -22.52 -14.05
CA LYS A 74 -9.98 -21.92 -14.70
C LYS A 74 -11.20 -21.77 -13.77
N PRO A 75 -11.61 -22.77 -12.96
CA PRO A 75 -12.79 -22.61 -12.10
C PRO A 75 -12.64 -21.49 -11.07
N PHE A 76 -11.44 -21.35 -10.49
CA PHE A 76 -11.18 -20.31 -9.49
C PHE A 76 -11.01 -18.93 -10.14
N GLN A 77 -10.39 -18.89 -11.32
CA GLN A 77 -10.32 -17.68 -12.14
C GLN A 77 -11.73 -17.16 -12.50
N ASP A 78 -12.59 -18.02 -13.01
CA ASP A 78 -13.96 -17.66 -13.40
C ASP A 78 -14.79 -17.18 -12.20
N PHE A 79 -14.63 -17.83 -11.04
CA PHE A 79 -15.23 -17.38 -9.79
C PHE A 79 -14.80 -15.96 -9.42
N LEU A 80 -13.49 -15.66 -9.47
CA LEU A 80 -12.99 -14.32 -9.12
C LEU A 80 -13.45 -13.27 -10.11
N ILE A 81 -13.44 -13.55 -11.41
CA ILE A 81 -13.96 -12.61 -12.43
C ILE A 81 -15.41 -12.24 -12.10
N SER A 82 -16.27 -13.26 -11.93
CA SER A 82 -17.67 -13.06 -11.57
C SER A 82 -17.85 -12.30 -10.25
N ASP A 83 -17.05 -12.64 -9.22
CA ASP A 83 -17.12 -12.01 -7.90
C ASP A 83 -16.73 -10.51 -7.93
N PHE A 84 -15.75 -10.12 -8.74
CA PHE A 84 -15.32 -8.73 -8.88
C PHE A 84 -16.24 -7.91 -9.80
N GLU A 85 -16.78 -8.50 -10.88
CA GLU A 85 -17.78 -7.84 -11.73
C GLU A 85 -19.05 -7.45 -10.96
N ASN A 86 -19.43 -8.25 -9.97
CA ASN A 86 -20.60 -8.00 -9.13
C ASN A 86 -20.33 -7.02 -7.96
N LYS A 87 -19.10 -6.53 -7.79
CA LYS A 87 -18.76 -5.55 -6.74
C LYS A 87 -18.86 -4.12 -7.25
N THR A 88 -19.28 -3.24 -6.36
CA THR A 88 -19.18 -1.80 -6.62
C THR A 88 -17.73 -1.36 -6.55
N LEU A 89 -17.36 -0.31 -7.30
CA LEU A 89 -16.02 0.28 -7.27
C LEU A 89 -15.57 0.60 -5.84
N PHE A 90 -16.45 1.16 -5.01
CA PHE A 90 -16.16 1.43 -3.60
C PHE A 90 -15.72 0.18 -2.81
N LYS A 91 -16.38 -0.97 -3.03
CA LYS A 91 -15.99 -2.23 -2.37
C LYS A 91 -14.66 -2.75 -2.88
N ILE A 92 -14.37 -2.61 -4.18
CA ILE A 92 -13.10 -3.00 -4.78
C ILE A 92 -11.96 -2.14 -4.23
N GLU A 93 -12.13 -0.81 -4.22
CA GLU A 93 -11.13 0.11 -3.67
C GLU A 93 -10.88 -0.14 -2.19
N ALA A 94 -11.93 -0.36 -1.40
CA ALA A 94 -11.79 -0.69 0.02
C ALA A 94 -11.03 -2.01 0.22
N TRP A 95 -11.36 -3.04 -0.56
CA TRP A 95 -10.64 -4.32 -0.54
C TRP A 95 -9.17 -4.14 -0.93
N ALA A 96 -8.86 -3.41 -2.00
CA ALA A 96 -7.49 -3.18 -2.45
C ALA A 96 -6.69 -2.36 -1.43
N THR A 97 -7.32 -1.35 -0.83
CA THR A 97 -6.73 -0.52 0.23
C THR A 97 -6.34 -1.36 1.44
N ASN A 98 -7.19 -2.30 1.86
CA ASN A 98 -6.84 -3.23 2.94
C ASN A 98 -5.57 -4.05 2.63
N GLN A 99 -5.32 -4.36 1.35
CA GLN A 99 -4.08 -5.05 0.95
C GLN A 99 -2.86 -4.12 1.06
N ALA A 100 -3.02 -2.82 0.80
CA ALA A 100 -1.98 -1.82 1.01
C ALA A 100 -1.61 -1.68 2.50
N TYR A 101 -2.59 -1.73 3.42
CA TYR A 101 -2.31 -1.75 4.86
C TYR A 101 -1.54 -3.00 5.30
N LEU A 102 -1.83 -4.18 4.75
CA LEU A 102 -1.04 -5.38 5.01
C LEU A 102 0.42 -5.20 4.54
N ALA A 103 0.60 -4.62 3.36
CA ALA A 103 1.94 -4.32 2.84
C ALA A 103 2.68 -3.28 3.69
N MET A 104 1.99 -2.24 4.15
CA MET A 104 2.51 -1.23 5.06
C MET A 104 2.98 -1.87 6.38
N GLY A 105 2.15 -2.69 7.03
CA GLY A 105 2.51 -3.37 8.28
C GLY A 105 3.77 -4.24 8.14
N ASN A 106 3.87 -4.98 7.04
CA ASN A 106 5.07 -5.77 6.75
C ASN A 106 6.29 -4.86 6.50
N LEU A 107 6.14 -3.78 5.75
CA LEU A 107 7.25 -2.87 5.42
C LEU A 107 7.76 -2.11 6.64
N LEU A 108 6.88 -1.68 7.56
CA LEU A 108 7.28 -1.10 8.85
C LEU A 108 8.18 -2.05 9.64
N THR A 109 7.87 -3.35 9.62
CA THR A 109 8.70 -4.38 10.27
C THR A 109 10.05 -4.50 9.58
N VAL A 110 10.09 -4.49 8.25
CA VAL A 110 11.34 -4.52 7.48
C VAL A 110 12.19 -3.28 7.74
N CYS A 111 11.61 -2.08 7.72
CA CYS A 111 12.31 -0.84 8.06
C CYS A 111 12.98 -0.95 9.44
N ALA A 112 12.25 -1.44 10.46
CA ALA A 112 12.82 -1.64 11.78
C ALA A 112 13.98 -2.66 11.81
N LEU A 113 13.89 -3.76 11.05
CA LEU A 113 14.97 -4.76 10.95
C LEU A 113 16.21 -4.20 10.26
N GLU A 114 16.02 -3.36 9.25
CA GLU A 114 17.10 -2.74 8.47
C GLU A 114 17.64 -1.45 9.12
N GLY A 115 17.13 -1.06 10.29
CA GLY A 115 17.53 0.17 10.97
C GLY A 115 17.12 1.46 10.24
N ILE A 116 16.07 1.39 9.42
CA ILE A 116 15.49 2.51 8.68
C ILE A 116 14.30 3.05 9.47
N ASP A 117 14.28 4.36 9.69
CA ASP A 117 13.16 5.05 10.31
C ASP A 117 12.04 5.29 9.30
N SER A 118 10.80 5.18 9.76
CA SER A 118 9.62 5.23 8.91
C SER A 118 8.43 5.80 9.65
N CYS A 119 7.59 6.59 8.98
CA CYS A 119 6.40 7.19 9.57
C CYS A 119 5.15 6.95 8.69
N PRO A 120 4.26 6.00 9.02
CA PRO A 120 3.07 5.76 8.20
C PRO A 120 2.09 6.94 8.28
N MET A 121 1.52 7.36 7.14
CA MET A 121 0.65 8.53 7.07
C MET A 121 -0.63 8.29 6.25
N GLU A 122 -1.76 8.70 6.83
CA GLU A 122 -3.07 8.82 6.16
C GLU A 122 -3.47 10.29 5.92
N GLY A 123 -2.85 11.23 6.64
CA GLY A 123 -3.18 12.66 6.58
C GLY A 123 -2.64 13.36 5.34
N PHE A 124 -3.19 13.06 4.17
CA PHE A 124 -2.85 13.71 2.90
C PHE A 124 -4.06 13.78 1.95
N ASP A 125 -3.98 14.66 0.95
CA ASP A 125 -4.95 14.73 -0.13
C ASP A 125 -4.55 13.76 -1.25
N SER A 126 -5.23 12.60 -1.26
CA SER A 126 -5.05 11.54 -2.26
C SER A 126 -5.28 12.04 -3.69
N ASN A 127 -6.29 12.88 -3.93
CA ASN A 127 -6.56 13.37 -5.28
C ASN A 127 -5.44 14.28 -5.79
N ALA A 128 -4.93 15.16 -4.92
CA ALA A 128 -3.82 16.05 -5.27
C ALA A 128 -2.55 15.25 -5.58
N TYR A 129 -2.23 14.22 -4.77
CA TYR A 129 -1.12 13.30 -5.04
C TYR A 129 -1.30 12.58 -6.38
N ASP A 130 -2.50 12.06 -6.64
CA ASP A 130 -2.82 11.36 -7.88
C ASP A 130 -2.65 12.24 -9.12
N ASP A 131 -3.04 13.52 -9.03
CA ASP A 131 -2.91 14.48 -10.11
C ASP A 131 -1.44 14.90 -10.34
N ILE A 132 -0.72 15.24 -9.26
CA ILE A 132 0.69 15.68 -9.30
C ILE A 132 1.59 14.55 -9.82
N LEU A 133 1.38 13.32 -9.36
CA LEU A 133 2.17 12.15 -9.73
C LEU A 133 1.66 11.45 -11.00
N GLY A 134 0.55 11.92 -11.58
CA GLY A 134 -0.05 11.34 -12.79
C GLY A 134 -0.54 9.90 -12.62
N LEU A 135 -1.02 9.55 -11.42
CA LEU A 135 -1.44 8.18 -11.05
C LEU A 135 -2.74 7.77 -11.76
N LYS A 136 -3.69 8.71 -11.93
CA LYS A 136 -4.96 8.42 -12.62
C LYS A 136 -4.75 7.91 -14.04
N LYS A 137 -3.74 8.46 -14.76
CA LYS A 137 -3.38 8.02 -16.11
C LYS A 137 -2.83 6.59 -16.16
N GLN A 138 -2.39 6.07 -15.02
CA GLN A 138 -1.87 4.72 -14.85
C GLN A 138 -2.90 3.75 -14.26
N GLY A 139 -4.16 4.19 -14.06
CA GLY A 139 -5.18 3.39 -13.38
C GLY A 139 -4.92 3.22 -11.88
N LEU A 140 -4.20 4.17 -11.27
CA LEU A 140 -3.78 4.10 -9.88
C LEU A 140 -4.40 5.20 -9.03
N LYS A 141 -4.62 4.87 -7.75
CA LYS A 141 -5.06 5.79 -6.71
C LYS A 141 -4.18 5.65 -5.47
N SER A 142 -3.63 6.74 -4.97
CA SER A 142 -2.82 6.78 -3.75
C SER A 142 -3.69 6.62 -2.51
N VAL A 143 -3.26 5.78 -1.57
CA VAL A 143 -4.04 5.44 -0.35
C VAL A 143 -3.26 5.60 0.95
N LEU A 144 -1.94 5.45 0.92
CA LEU A 144 -1.08 5.63 2.10
C LEU A 144 0.27 6.20 1.70
N LEU A 145 0.92 6.91 2.62
CA LEU A 145 2.30 7.37 2.46
C LEU A 145 3.18 6.73 3.55
N LEU A 146 4.45 6.49 3.21
CA LEU A 146 5.48 6.11 4.16
C LEU A 146 6.78 6.84 3.83
N PRO A 147 7.03 8.02 4.42
CA PRO A 147 8.34 8.63 4.42
C PRO A 147 9.31 7.73 5.20
N ILE A 148 10.48 7.49 4.61
CA ILE A 148 11.54 6.66 5.17
C ILE A 148 12.89 7.37 5.10
N GLY A 149 13.77 7.07 6.05
CA GLY A 149 15.11 7.62 6.11
C GLY A 149 15.78 7.29 7.44
N TYR A 150 16.61 8.22 7.90
CA TYR A 150 17.17 8.19 9.25
C TYR A 150 16.65 9.41 9.99
N ARG A 151 16.19 9.21 11.23
CA ARG A 151 15.72 10.28 12.09
C ARG A 151 16.86 11.27 12.35
N ALA A 152 16.49 12.53 12.59
CA ALA A 152 17.43 13.51 13.07
C ALA A 152 17.78 13.24 14.55
N ASP A 153 18.98 13.65 14.98
CA ASP A 153 19.43 13.49 16.36
C ASP A 153 18.53 14.22 17.38
N ASP A 154 17.76 15.21 16.92
CA ASP A 154 16.83 16.01 17.72
C ASP A 154 15.35 15.58 17.59
N ASP A 155 15.07 14.39 17.06
CA ASP A 155 13.72 13.82 17.05
C ASP A 155 13.24 13.49 18.47
N MET A 156 12.47 14.40 19.06
CA MET A 156 11.93 14.25 20.41
C MET A 156 11.03 13.01 20.60
N PHE A 157 10.43 12.48 19.53
CA PHE A 157 9.59 11.29 19.63
C PHE A 157 10.41 9.99 19.75
N ALA A 158 11.71 10.05 19.43
CA ALA A 158 12.59 8.90 19.45
C ALA A 158 12.71 8.26 20.84
N ASP A 159 12.74 9.09 21.88
CA ASP A 159 12.96 8.67 23.27
C ASP A 159 11.66 8.46 24.06
N PHE A 160 10.51 8.75 23.45
CA PHE A 160 9.23 8.57 24.13
C PHE A 160 8.94 7.09 24.36
N LYS A 161 8.44 6.77 25.55
CA LYS A 161 7.97 5.43 25.87
C LYS A 161 6.83 5.05 24.93
N LYS A 162 6.94 3.90 24.27
CA LYS A 162 5.88 3.35 23.41
C LYS A 162 4.65 3.03 24.27
N VAL A 163 3.50 3.57 23.88
CA VAL A 163 2.21 3.29 24.53
C VAL A 163 1.40 2.31 23.67
N ARG A 164 0.92 1.23 24.26
CA ARG A 164 0.07 0.22 23.62
C ARG A 164 -1.01 -0.22 24.62
N LYS A 165 -2.15 -0.68 24.11
CA LYS A 165 -3.13 -1.42 24.94
C LYS A 165 -2.46 -2.65 25.55
N SER A 166 -2.91 -3.06 26.73
CA SER A 166 -2.46 -4.32 27.33
C SER A 166 -2.93 -5.52 26.50
N ILE A 167 -2.29 -6.68 26.71
CA ILE A 167 -2.68 -7.94 26.06
C ILE A 167 -4.14 -8.28 26.40
N THR A 168 -4.53 -8.14 27.67
CA THR A 168 -5.89 -8.43 28.15
C THR A 168 -6.97 -7.51 27.55
N GLU A 169 -6.61 -6.30 27.12
CA GLU A 169 -7.52 -5.40 26.41
C GLU A 169 -7.57 -5.66 24.89
N SER A 170 -6.64 -6.45 24.36
CA SER A 170 -6.45 -6.65 22.92
C SER A 170 -6.79 -8.07 22.45
N ILE A 171 -6.86 -9.05 23.37
CA ILE A 171 -7.08 -10.47 23.06
C ILE A 171 -8.26 -10.99 23.88
N ILE A 172 -9.18 -11.68 23.20
CA ILE A 172 -10.27 -12.44 23.81
C ILE A 172 -9.98 -13.93 23.52
N GLU A 173 -9.86 -14.75 24.57
CA GLU A 173 -9.76 -16.21 24.48
C GLU A 173 -11.16 -16.82 24.64
N LEU A 174 -11.53 -17.75 23.76
CA LEU A 174 -12.83 -18.44 23.73
C LEU A 174 -12.65 -19.95 23.90
#